data_AF-A0A3P7G069-F1
#
_entry.id   AF-A0A3P7G069-F1
#
_cell.length_a   1.000
_cell.length_b   1.000
_cell.length_c   1.000
_cell.angle_alpha   90.00
_cell.angle_beta   90.00
_cell.angle_gamma   90.00
#
_symmetry.space_group_name_H-M   'P 1'
#
loop_
_entity.id
_entity.type
_entity.pdbx_description
1 polymer ?
#
loop_
_entity_poly.entity_id
_entity_poly.type
_entity_poly.pdbx_seq_one_letter_code
_entity_poly.pdbx_strand_id
1 'polypeptide(L)'
;MKEIKIPLNVTANNSCGNESNVQYSLSSKTDPVKEPFRIDAQTGTICLDSILDYEQCTIYQLHVYAHNINGRFSRALVNIHVEDVNDNLPIFHPEQYNVSIRENVAINSLLVLISANDADSKIYGKVCKIILISFFIKKIFAAFIEILKKKKNFFSKLLS
;
A
#
# COMPACT_ATOMS: atom_id res chain seq x y z
N MET A 1 12.47 -2.04 3.76
CA MET A 1 12.68 -0.67 3.25
C MET A 1 13.73 -0.70 2.14
N LYS A 2 13.32 -0.58 0.87
CA LYS A 2 14.25 -0.37 -0.24
C LYS A 2 14.49 1.14 -0.37
N GLU A 3 15.72 1.56 -0.10
CA GLU A 3 16.15 2.94 -0.31
C GLU A 3 16.35 3.15 -1.82
N ILE A 4 15.34 3.68 -2.51
CA ILE A 4 15.46 4.06 -3.92
C ILE A 4 16.03 5.48 -3.97
N LYS A 5 17.33 5.59 -4.26
CA LYS A 5 17.97 6.88 -4.59
C LYS A 5 17.82 7.11 -6.08
N ILE A 6 16.85 7.93 -6.49
CA ILE A 6 16.82 8.48 -7.85
C ILE A 6 17.53 9.83 -7.78
N PRO A 7 18.81 9.93 -8.17
CA PRO A 7 19.46 11.22 -8.25
C PRO A 7 18.81 12.03 -9.39
N LEU A 8 17.98 13.00 -9.03
CA LEU A 8 17.58 14.05 -9.97
C LEU A 8 18.63 15.17 -9.86
N ASN A 9 19.45 15.33 -10.90
CA ASN A 9 20.44 16.39 -10.97
C ASN A 9 19.79 17.64 -11.56
N VAL A 10 19.65 18.70 -10.76
CA VAL A 10 19.25 20.02 -11.25
C VAL A 10 20.50 20.86 -11.46
N THR A 11 20.79 21.21 -12.72
CA THR A 11 21.94 22.04 -13.06
C THR A 11 21.50 23.43 -13.51
N ALA A 12 22.08 24.48 -12.92
CA ALA A 12 21.95 25.85 -13.43
C ALA A 12 23.19 26.23 -14.26
N ASN A 13 23.02 26.57 -15.54
CA ASN A 13 24.08 27.08 -16.38
C ASN A 13 24.04 28.61 -16.43
N ASN A 14 24.98 29.28 -15.76
CA ASN A 14 25.13 30.72 -15.93
C ASN A 14 25.87 31.00 -17.25
N SER A 15 25.12 31.31 -18.31
CA SER A 15 25.71 31.75 -19.60
C SER A 15 26.36 33.15 -19.53
N CYS A 16 26.37 33.77 -18.34
CA CYS A 16 26.92 35.10 -18.09
C CYS A 16 28.09 35.04 -17.09
N GLY A 17 29.16 34.35 -17.50
CA GLY A 17 30.53 34.86 -17.37
C GLY A 17 31.25 34.82 -16.03
N ASN A 18 30.75 34.19 -14.97
CA ASN A 18 31.56 33.89 -13.77
C ASN A 18 31.02 32.62 -13.11
N GLU A 19 31.91 31.70 -12.72
CA GLU A 19 31.63 30.50 -11.89
C GLU A 19 31.27 30.91 -10.45
N SER A 20 30.33 31.84 -10.31
CA SER A 20 29.87 32.32 -9.01
C SER A 20 29.09 31.21 -8.34
N ASN A 21 29.69 30.62 -7.29
CA ASN A 21 29.14 29.66 -6.33
C ASN A 21 27.60 29.67 -6.31
N VAL A 22 26.99 28.77 -7.11
CA VAL A 22 25.54 28.59 -7.18
C VAL A 22 25.16 27.63 -6.07
N GLN A 23 24.18 28.00 -5.29
CA GLN A 23 23.62 27.16 -4.25
C GLN A 23 22.18 26.78 -4.60
N TYR A 24 21.79 25.57 -4.24
CA TYR A 24 20.46 25.04 -4.50
C TYR A 24 19.66 24.92 -3.21
N SER A 25 18.36 25.20 -3.28
CA SER A 25 17.43 25.04 -2.16
C SER A 25 16.07 24.56 -2.64
N LEU A 26 15.34 23.90 -1.74
CA LEU A 26 14.02 23.32 -1.98
C LEU A 26 12.96 24.09 -1.19
N SER A 27 11.80 24.28 -1.78
CA SER A 27 10.57 24.62 -1.05
C SER A 27 9.43 23.89 -1.74
N SER A 28 8.69 23.02 -1.05
CA SER A 28 7.44 22.54 -1.60
C SER A 28 6.29 23.48 -1.30
N LYS A 29 5.25 23.27 -2.10
CA LYS A 29 3.96 23.93 -2.00
C LYS A 29 2.90 22.99 -1.41
N THR A 30 3.27 21.75 -1.11
CA THR A 30 2.33 20.64 -0.92
C THR A 30 2.20 20.29 0.56
N ASP A 31 1.16 20.85 1.21
CA ASP A 31 0.54 20.43 2.48
C ASP A 31 1.46 20.24 3.73
N PRO A 32 0.91 20.22 4.97
CA PRO A 32 1.72 20.23 6.21
C PRO A 32 2.52 18.95 6.50
N VAL A 33 2.56 18.00 5.56
CA VAL A 33 3.35 16.78 5.69
C VAL A 33 4.80 17.15 5.41
N LYS A 34 5.66 16.97 6.43
CA LYS A 34 7.11 17.19 6.34
C LYS A 34 7.63 16.58 5.04
N GLU A 35 8.14 17.44 4.15
CA GLU A 35 8.59 17.03 2.82
C GLU A 35 9.65 15.93 2.95
N PRO A 36 9.48 14.77 2.31
CA PRO A 36 10.41 13.66 2.44
C PRO A 36 11.67 13.87 1.58
N PHE A 37 11.91 15.04 1.02
CA PHE A 37 13.01 15.33 0.09
C PHE A 37 13.96 16.38 0.66
N ARG A 38 15.26 16.17 0.42
CA ARG A 38 16.32 17.13 0.66
C ARG A 38 17.09 17.39 -0.64
N ILE A 39 17.61 18.59 -0.82
CA ILE A 39 18.50 18.91 -1.95
C ILE A 39 19.91 19.21 -1.44
N ASP A 40 20.91 18.67 -2.12
CA ASP A 40 22.29 19.03 -1.88
C ASP A 40 22.57 20.43 -2.43
N ALA A 41 23.01 21.34 -1.56
CA ALA A 41 23.15 22.75 -1.90
C ALA A 41 24.24 23.03 -2.94
N GLN A 42 25.22 22.15 -3.14
CA GLN A 42 26.34 22.39 -4.07
C GLN A 42 26.11 21.70 -5.43
N THR A 43 25.58 20.48 -5.40
CA THR A 43 25.41 19.64 -6.59
C THR A 43 24.03 19.76 -7.21
N GLY A 44 23.03 20.24 -6.46
CA GLY A 44 21.63 20.27 -6.88
C GLY A 44 20.98 18.87 -6.92
N THR A 45 21.60 17.88 -6.29
CA THR A 45 21.09 16.50 -6.24
C THR A 45 19.96 16.39 -5.22
N ILE A 46 18.78 15.97 -5.67
CA ILE A 46 17.65 15.69 -4.78
C ILE A 46 17.79 14.28 -4.21
N CYS A 47 17.74 14.16 -2.88
CA CYS A 47 17.78 12.91 -2.13
C CYS A 47 16.47 12.73 -1.34
N LEU A 48 16.14 11.47 -1.08
CA LEU A 48 15.08 11.12 -0.17
C LEU A 48 15.59 11.18 1.29
N ASP A 49 14.82 11.84 2.16
CA ASP A 49 15.07 11.99 3.59
C ASP A 49 14.13 11.13 4.45
N SER A 50 12.94 10.80 3.95
CA SER A 50 11.95 9.97 4.65
C SER A 50 11.27 8.98 3.70
N ILE A 51 10.65 7.94 4.25
CA ILE A 51 9.96 6.91 3.47
C ILE A 51 8.81 7.56 2.69
N LEU A 52 8.65 7.17 1.43
CA LEU A 52 7.49 7.52 0.61
C LEU A 52 6.40 6.47 0.82
N ASP A 53 5.17 6.93 0.93
CA ASP A 53 3.97 6.12 1.09
C ASP A 53 2.98 6.53 0.00
N TYR A 54 2.68 5.60 -0.91
CA TYR A 54 1.85 5.87 -2.08
C TYR A 54 0.40 6.16 -1.67
N GLU A 55 -0.10 5.47 -0.65
CA GLU A 55 -1.45 5.60 -0.09
C GLU A 55 -1.65 6.97 0.58
N GLN A 56 -0.56 7.59 1.07
CA GLN A 56 -0.60 8.95 1.62
C GLN A 56 -0.48 10.03 0.56
N CYS A 57 0.47 9.90 -0.37
CA CYS A 57 0.72 10.92 -1.38
C CYS A 57 1.33 10.34 -2.65
N THR A 58 0.60 10.47 -3.75
CA THR A 58 1.00 9.91 -5.05
C THR A 58 1.86 10.87 -5.88
N ILE A 59 1.79 12.18 -5.60
CA ILE A 59 2.47 13.23 -6.37
C ILE A 59 3.00 14.31 -5.45
N TYR A 60 4.31 14.58 -5.53
CA TYR A 60 4.95 15.70 -4.86
C TYR A 60 5.36 16.77 -5.86
N GLN A 61 5.07 18.04 -5.54
CA GLN A 61 5.44 19.20 -6.35
C GLN A 61 6.45 20.06 -5.61
N LEU A 62 7.69 20.01 -6.07
CA LEU A 62 8.81 20.70 -5.45
C LEU A 62 9.25 21.90 -6.28
N HIS A 63 9.41 23.07 -5.66
CA HIS A 63 10.11 24.18 -6.28
C HIS A 63 11.58 24.12 -5.91
N VAL A 64 12.43 23.99 -6.92
CA VAL A 64 13.88 24.06 -6.77
C VAL A 64 14.32 25.47 -7.12
N TYR A 65 15.08 26.09 -6.22
CA TYR A 65 15.68 27.39 -6.41
C TYR A 65 17.18 27.24 -6.58
N ALA A 66 17.74 27.95 -7.56
CA ALA A 66 19.18 28.12 -7.72
C ALA A 66 19.52 29.58 -7.46
N HIS A 67 20.29 29.87 -6.43
CA HIS A 67 20.70 31.22 -6.05
C HIS A 67 22.20 31.42 -6.23
N ASN A 68 22.59 32.62 -6.66
CA ASN A 68 23.99 33.01 -6.68
C ASN A 68 24.29 34.05 -5.59
N ILE A 69 25.57 34.26 -5.31
CA ILE A 69 26.05 35.26 -4.34
C ILE A 69 25.63 36.69 -4.67
N ASN A 70 25.26 36.98 -5.92
CA ASN A 70 24.84 38.30 -6.39
C ASN A 70 23.33 38.53 -6.24
N GLY A 71 22.62 37.61 -5.56
CA GLY A 71 21.17 37.71 -5.31
C GLY A 71 20.28 37.37 -6.52
N ARG A 72 20.85 36.92 -7.65
CA ARG A 72 20.05 36.38 -8.76
C ARG A 72 19.61 34.97 -8.40
N PHE A 73 18.36 34.66 -8.73
CA PHE A 73 17.83 33.32 -8.57
C PHE A 73 17.05 32.86 -9.80
N SER A 74 17.01 31.55 -9.99
CA SER A 74 16.12 30.86 -10.94
C SER A 74 15.29 29.83 -10.19
N ARG A 75 14.12 29.48 -10.73
CA ARG A 75 13.22 28.49 -10.14
C ARG A 75 12.78 27.47 -11.19
N ALA A 76 12.79 26.19 -10.81
CA ALA A 76 12.23 25.08 -11.58
C ALA A 76 11.16 24.35 -10.76
N LEU A 77 10.14 23.82 -11.44
CA LEU A 77 9.14 22.93 -10.85
C LEU A 77 9.54 21.48 -11.15
N VAL A 78 9.66 20.67 -10.10
CA VAL A 78 9.93 19.23 -10.18
C VAL A 78 8.70 18.49 -9.70
N ASN A 79 8.12 17.65 -10.57
CA ASN A 79 7.02 16.76 -10.22
C ASN A 79 7.58 15.36 -9.99
N ILE A 80 7.38 14.82 -8.78
CA ILE A 80 7.79 13.46 -8.43
C ILE A 80 6.53 12.62 -8.33
N HIS A 81 6.47 11.56 -9.13
CA HIS A 81 5.41 10.56 -9.09
C HIS A 81 5.88 9.37 -8.26
N VAL A 82 5.11 9.00 -7.24
CA VAL A 82 5.36 7.80 -6.44
C VAL A 82 4.75 6.61 -7.19
N GLU A 83 5.52 5.54 -7.30
CA GLU A 83 5.02 4.27 -7.83
C GLU A 83 4.53 3.38 -6.70
N ASP A 84 3.30 2.91 -6.85
CA ASP A 84 2.65 1.96 -5.96
C ASP A 84 3.35 0.60 -5.95
N VAL A 85 3.49 0.01 -4.76
CA VAL A 85 4.04 -1.31 -4.51
C VAL A 85 3.08 -2.06 -3.59
N ASN A 86 2.95 -3.38 -3.76
CA ASN A 86 2.04 -4.17 -2.93
C ASN A 86 2.56 -4.33 -1.50
N ASP A 87 2.35 -3.34 -0.64
CA ASP A 87 2.74 -3.38 0.77
C ASP A 87 1.57 -3.37 1.75
N ASN A 88 0.34 -3.21 1.28
CA ASN A 88 -0.87 -3.47 2.06
C ASN A 88 -1.34 -4.92 1.85
N LEU A 89 -1.98 -5.45 2.90
CA LEU A 89 -2.64 -6.76 2.86
C LEU A 89 -4.16 -6.55 2.83
N PRO A 90 -4.92 -7.40 2.13
CA PRO A 90 -6.37 -7.29 2.13
C PRO A 90 -6.96 -7.45 3.53
N ILE A 91 -7.76 -6.48 3.97
CA ILE A 91 -8.41 -6.46 5.29
C ILE A 91 -9.89 -6.82 5.15
N PHE A 92 -10.33 -7.82 5.93
CA PHE A 92 -11.72 -8.23 6.02
C PHE A 92 -12.48 -7.33 7.00
N HIS A 93 -13.63 -6.81 6.59
CA HIS A 93 -14.52 -6.02 7.44
C HIS A 93 -15.94 -6.58 7.40
N PRO A 94 -16.52 -7.02 8.53
CA PRO A 94 -15.93 -7.12 9.87
C PRO A 94 -14.83 -8.20 9.98
N GLU A 95 -13.98 -8.13 11.01
CA GLU A 95 -12.95 -9.15 11.28
C GLU A 95 -13.55 -10.53 11.62
N GLN A 96 -14.77 -10.54 12.16
CA GLN A 96 -15.48 -11.75 12.55
C GLN A 96 -16.85 -11.82 11.87
N TYR A 97 -17.13 -12.94 11.21
CA TYR A 97 -18.41 -13.24 10.59
C TYR A 97 -19.13 -14.33 11.38
N ASN A 98 -20.19 -13.97 12.10
CA ASN A 98 -21.07 -14.93 12.76
C ASN A 98 -22.28 -15.21 11.87
N VAL A 99 -22.47 -16.47 11.48
CA VAL A 99 -23.45 -16.87 10.47
C VAL A 99 -24.27 -18.02 11.01
N SER A 100 -25.56 -17.77 11.21
CA SER A 100 -26.53 -18.80 11.61
C SER A 100 -27.21 -19.36 10.38
N ILE A 101 -27.12 -20.67 10.19
CA ILE A 101 -27.61 -21.36 8.99
C ILE A 101 -28.66 -22.38 9.42
N ARG A 102 -29.81 -22.40 8.75
CA ARG A 102 -30.82 -23.45 8.97
C ARG A 102 -30.35 -24.75 8.33
N GLU A 103 -30.55 -25.88 9.00
CA GLU A 103 -30.14 -27.20 8.50
C GLU A 103 -30.79 -27.56 7.14
N ASN A 104 -31.99 -27.05 6.90
CA ASN A 104 -32.78 -27.27 5.70
C ASN A 104 -32.45 -26.31 4.54
N VAL A 105 -31.37 -25.51 4.64
CA VAL A 105 -30.93 -24.64 3.54
C VAL A 105 -30.65 -25.48 2.29
N ALA A 106 -31.14 -25.01 1.15
CA ALA A 106 -30.96 -25.66 -0.14
C ALA A 106 -29.46 -25.80 -0.46
N ILE A 107 -29.12 -26.87 -1.17
CA ILE A 107 -27.77 -27.05 -1.68
C ILE A 107 -27.48 -25.90 -2.64
N ASN A 108 -26.28 -25.35 -2.56
CA ASN A 108 -25.83 -24.21 -3.37
C ASN A 108 -26.42 -22.84 -3.01
N SER A 109 -27.14 -22.71 -1.89
CA SER A 109 -27.53 -21.38 -1.39
C SER A 109 -26.30 -20.57 -0.96
N LEU A 110 -26.26 -19.31 -1.41
CA LEU A 110 -25.33 -18.29 -0.92
C LEU A 110 -25.60 -18.06 0.57
N LEU A 111 -24.58 -18.27 1.41
CA LEU A 111 -24.69 -18.06 2.85
C LEU A 111 -24.11 -16.71 3.25
N VAL A 112 -22.90 -16.42 2.78
CA VAL A 112 -22.16 -15.21 3.13
C VAL A 112 -21.33 -14.78 1.93
N LEU A 113 -21.37 -13.49 1.67
CA LEU A 113 -20.41 -12.82 0.82
C LEU A 113 -19.40 -12.10 1.72
N ILE A 114 -18.17 -12.58 1.74
CA ILE A 114 -17.08 -11.96 2.49
C ILE A 114 -16.27 -11.14 1.49
N SER A 115 -16.01 -9.88 1.81
CA SER A 115 -15.18 -8.98 1.01
C SER A 115 -13.95 -8.57 1.80
N ALA A 116 -12.77 -8.65 1.19
CA ALA A 116 -11.55 -8.02 1.69
C ALA A 116 -11.24 -6.79 0.85
N ASN A 117 -10.90 -5.69 1.50
CA ASN A 117 -10.47 -4.47 0.83
C ASN A 117 -8.95 -4.34 0.96
N ASP A 118 -8.28 -4.09 -0.15
CA ASP A 118 -6.84 -3.81 -0.20
C ASP A 118 -6.66 -2.32 -0.52
N ALA A 119 -5.75 -1.65 0.20
CA ALA A 119 -5.54 -0.20 0.07
C ALA A 119 -4.62 0.16 -1.09
N ASP A 120 -3.84 -0.81 -1.59
CA ASP A 120 -2.93 -0.61 -2.71
C ASP A 120 -3.69 -0.17 -3.97
N SER A 121 -2.99 0.26 -5.01
CA SER A 121 -3.59 0.69 -6.27
C SER A 121 -3.57 -0.39 -7.37
N LYS A 122 -4.31 -0.11 -8.45
CA LYS A 122 -4.35 -0.91 -9.69
C LYS A 122 -4.69 -2.39 -9.45
N ILE A 123 -3.74 -3.29 -9.73
CA ILE A 123 -3.92 -4.74 -9.63
C ILE A 123 -3.71 -5.23 -8.20
N TYR A 124 -2.96 -4.48 -7.40
CA TYR A 124 -2.64 -4.79 -6.01
C TYR A 124 -3.86 -4.50 -5.12
N GLY A 125 -4.54 -3.37 -5.35
CA GLY A 125 -5.80 -2.99 -4.69
C GLY A 125 -7.06 -3.81 -5.02
N LYS A 126 -6.93 -4.95 -5.70
CA LYS A 126 -8.10 -5.66 -6.22
C LYS A 126 -8.86 -6.36 -5.09
N VAL A 127 -10.05 -5.83 -4.79
CA VAL A 127 -11.02 -6.43 -3.86
C VAL A 127 -11.23 -7.92 -4.18
N CYS A 128 -10.84 -8.77 -3.23
CA CYS A 128 -11.09 -10.20 -3.29
C CYS A 128 -12.38 -10.52 -2.54
N LYS A 129 -13.29 -11.22 -3.22
CA LYS A 129 -14.56 -11.69 -2.64
C LYS A 129 -14.49 -13.20 -2.45
N ILE A 130 -14.75 -13.65 -1.23
CA ILE A 130 -14.90 -15.07 -0.90
C ILE A 130 -16.38 -15.35 -0.74
N ILE A 131 -16.88 -16.32 -1.50
CA ILE A 131 -18.27 -16.74 -1.48
C ILE A 131 -18.36 -18.05 -0.70
N LEU A 132 -19.07 -18.04 0.43
CA LEU A 132 -19.38 -19.25 1.18
C LEU A 132 -20.76 -19.75 0.78
N ILE A 133 -20.79 -20.98 0.27
CA ILE A 133 -22.01 -21.66 -0.20
C ILE A 133 -22.31 -22.83 0.74
N SER A 134 -23.60 -23.13 0.95
CA SER A 134 -24.09 -24.18 1.84
C SER A 134 -23.48 -25.57 1.60
N PHE A 135 -23.01 -25.85 0.39
CA PHE A 135 -22.35 -27.09 0.02
C PHE A 135 -21.09 -27.37 0.88
N PHE A 136 -20.22 -26.38 1.08
CA PHE A 136 -18.99 -26.56 1.86
C PHE A 136 -19.28 -26.87 3.32
N ILE A 137 -20.29 -26.22 3.89
CA ILE A 137 -20.67 -26.39 5.29
C ILE A 137 -21.35 -27.74 5.51
N LYS A 138 -22.22 -28.18 4.58
CA LYS A 138 -22.79 -29.54 4.64
C LYS A 138 -21.70 -30.60 4.54
N LYS A 139 -20.65 -30.39 3.72
CA LYS A 139 -19.52 -31.32 3.62
C LYS A 139 -18.70 -31.39 4.92
N ILE A 140 -18.43 -30.25 5.56
CA ILE A 140 -17.75 -30.19 6.86
C ILE A 140 -18.61 -30.84 7.96
N PHE A 141 -19.91 -30.52 8.01
CA PHE A 141 -20.84 -31.09 8.98
C PHE A 141 -20.99 -32.61 8.79
N ALA A 142 -21.12 -33.09 7.55
CA ALA A 142 -21.17 -34.53 7.26
C ALA A 142 -19.88 -35.23 7.69
N ALA A 143 -18.70 -34.65 7.42
CA ALA A 143 -17.42 -35.19 7.88
C ALA A 143 -17.31 -35.21 9.42
N PHE A 144 -17.77 -34.16 10.10
CA PHE A 144 -17.80 -34.10 11.56
C PHE A 144 -18.74 -35.15 12.15
N ILE A 145 -19.94 -35.31 11.61
CA ILE A 145 -20.90 -36.35 12.01
C ILE A 145 -20.34 -37.75 11.76
N GLU A 146 -19.66 -37.99 10.63
CA GLU A 146 -18.92 -39.24 10.35
C GLU A 146 -17.86 -39.52 11.41
N ILE A 147 -17.08 -38.51 11.82
CA ILE A 147 -16.07 -38.64 12.88
C ILE A 147 -16.73 -38.96 14.23
N LEU A 148 -17.85 -38.31 14.57
CA LEU A 148 -18.59 -38.59 15.79
C LEU A 148 -19.20 -40.00 15.78
N LYS A 149 -19.75 -40.46 14.66
CA LYS A 149 -20.24 -41.85 14.49
C LYS A 149 -19.11 -42.86 14.67
N LYS A 150 -17.94 -42.62 14.07
CA LYS A 150 -16.75 -43.47 14.23
C LYS A 150 -16.27 -43.52 15.69
N LYS A 151 -16.24 -42.39 16.39
CA LYS A 151 -15.91 -42.34 17.83
C LYS A 151 -16.93 -43.13 18.66
N LYS A 152 -18.24 -42.94 18.43
CA LYS A 152 -19.30 -43.68 19.15
C LYS A 152 -19.17 -45.19 18.95
N ASN A 153 -18.92 -45.65 17.71
CA ASN A 153 -18.71 -47.06 17.40
C ASN A 153 -17.42 -47.62 18.00
N PHE A 154 -16.36 -46.80 18.15
CA PHE A 154 -15.13 -47.19 18.84
C PHE A 154 -15.38 -47.43 20.33
N PHE A 155 -16.11 -46.51 21.00
CA PHE A 155 -16.45 -46.67 22.41
C PHE A 155 -17.40 -47.84 22.67
N SER A 156 -18.37 -48.11 21.79
CA SER A 156 -19.28 -49.25 21.96
C SER A 156 -18.57 -50.59 21.85
N LYS A 157 -17.51 -50.70 21.03
CA LYS A 157 -16.67 -51.90 20.92
C LYS A 157 -15.74 -52.10 22.12
N LEU A 158 -15.44 -51.04 22.88
CA LEU A 158 -14.60 -51.12 24.07
C LEU A 158 -15.38 -51.59 25.30
N LEU A 159 -16.72 -51.47 25.26
CA LEU A 159 -17.64 -51.81 26.36
C LEU A 159 -18.35 -53.15 26.17
N SER A 160 -18.11 -53.85 25.05
CA SER A 160 -18.63 -55.19 24.73
C SER A 160 -17.53 -56.24 24.85
#